data_AF-A0ABC9Y9S8-F1
#
_entry.id   AF-A0ABC9Y9S8-F1
#
_cell.length_a   1.000
_cell.length_b   1.000
_cell.length_c   1.000
_cell.angle_alpha   90.00
_cell.angle_beta   90.00
_cell.angle_gamma   90.00
#
_symmetry.space_group_name_H-M   'P 1'
#
loop_
_entity.id
_entity.type
_entity.pdbx_description
1 polymer ?
#
loop_
_entity_poly.entity_id
_entity_poly.type
_entity_poly.pdbx_seq_one_letter_code
_entity_poly.pdbx_strand_id
1 'polypeptide(L)'
;MKFNKAKCKVLHVGRRNPKHNCRLGKEWIENSPEEKDLGVLIDEKLDMSQQCALAAQKANHVLGCIKKSVTSRSREVILLLYSAPVRPHLEYCIQLWGSPVQERHGAVGASPEEGWSTSPVRTG
;
A
#
# COMPACT_ATOMS: atom_id res chain seq x y z
N MET A 1 -25.60 -0.44 -8.86
CA MET A 1 -24.79 -1.25 -7.93
C MET A 1 -24.79 -0.57 -6.56
N LYS A 2 -24.96 -1.32 -5.45
CA LYS A 2 -24.91 -0.76 -4.09
C LYS A 2 -23.50 -0.93 -3.51
N PHE A 3 -22.95 0.14 -2.96
CA PHE A 3 -21.61 0.14 -2.38
C PHE A 3 -21.58 -0.57 -1.02
N ASN A 4 -20.56 -1.41 -0.78
CA ASN A 4 -20.43 -2.17 0.46
C ASN A 4 -19.58 -1.40 1.47
N LYS A 5 -20.24 -0.67 2.37
CA LYS A 5 -19.59 0.16 3.38
C LYS A 5 -18.77 -0.64 4.40
N ALA A 6 -19.18 -1.87 4.71
CA ALA A 6 -18.49 -2.72 5.69
C ALA A 6 -17.10 -3.18 5.20
N LYS A 7 -16.83 -3.08 3.90
CA LYS A 7 -15.50 -3.37 3.32
C LYS A 7 -14.60 -2.14 3.26
N CYS A 8 -15.09 -0.97 3.66
CA CYS A 8 -14.32 0.27 3.56
C CYS A 8 -13.59 0.57 4.84
N LYS A 9 -12.32 0.89 4.70
CA LYS A 9 -11.41 1.22 5.78
C LYS A 9 -10.67 2.49 5.41
N VAL A 10 -10.36 3.30 6.41
CA VAL A 10 -9.54 4.50 6.25
C VAL A 10 -8.12 4.18 6.70
N LEU A 11 -7.17 4.25 5.77
CA LEU A 11 -5.75 4.20 6.07
C LEU A 11 -5.20 5.63 6.11
N HIS A 12 -4.72 6.06 7.28
CA HIS A 12 -4.10 7.38 7.43
C HIS A 12 -2.61 7.31 7.13
N VAL A 13 -2.23 7.76 5.94
CA VAL A 13 -0.85 7.69 5.47
C VAL A 13 -0.07 8.96 5.85
N GLY A 14 1.15 8.76 6.34
CA GLY A 14 2.15 9.80 6.58
C GLY A 14 2.27 10.24 8.04
N ARG A 15 3.50 10.52 8.47
CA ARG A 15 3.83 10.84 9.88
C ARG A 15 3.14 12.11 10.40
N ARG A 16 2.80 13.04 9.52
CA ARG A 16 2.14 14.32 9.86
C ARG A 16 0.64 14.31 9.56
N ASN A 17 0.07 13.15 9.29
CA ASN A 17 -1.35 13.04 9.02
C ASN A 17 -2.14 13.33 10.31
N PRO A 18 -3.07 14.30 10.33
CA PRO A 18 -3.90 14.62 11.49
C PRO A 18 -4.94 13.54 11.84
N LYS A 19 -5.04 12.46 11.05
CA LYS A 19 -5.94 11.32 11.27
C LYS A 19 -7.42 11.72 11.39
N HIS A 20 -7.88 12.58 10.47
CA HIS A 20 -9.27 13.02 10.43
C HIS A 20 -10.22 11.84 10.15
N ASN A 21 -11.26 11.70 10.96
CA ASN A 21 -12.28 10.68 10.73
C ASN A 21 -13.04 10.93 9.42
N CYS A 22 -13.27 9.88 8.64
CA CYS A 22 -14.07 9.95 7.41
C CYS A 22 -15.43 9.29 7.59
N ARG A 23 -16.43 9.83 6.90
CA ARG A 23 -17.80 9.31 6.91
C ARG A 23 -18.23 8.99 5.49
N LEU A 24 -18.93 7.87 5.31
CA LEU A 24 -19.59 7.53 4.06
C LEU A 24 -21.11 7.65 4.21
N GLY A 25 -21.65 8.76 3.72
CA GLY A 25 -23.06 9.09 3.90
C GLY A 25 -23.37 9.33 5.38
N LYS A 26 -24.17 8.44 5.99
CA LYS A 26 -24.56 8.55 7.41
C LYS A 26 -23.68 7.76 8.38
N GLU A 27 -22.70 7.00 7.93
CA GLU A 27 -21.92 6.08 8.77
C GLU A 27 -20.43 6.46 8.79
N TRP A 28 -19.83 6.43 9.98
CA TRP A 28 -18.37 6.60 10.13
C TRP A 28 -17.65 5.36 9.59
N ILE A 29 -16.54 5.59 8.88
CA ILE A 29 -15.71 4.51 8.34
C ILE A 29 -14.67 4.15 9.39
N GLU A 30 -14.43 2.86 9.58
CA GLU A 30 -13.41 2.39 10.51
C GLU A 30 -12.00 2.67 9.98
N ASN A 31 -11.11 3.05 10.89
CA ASN A 31 -9.70 3.25 10.57
C ASN A 31 -8.96 1.91 10.60
N SER A 32 -7.95 1.77 9.76
CA SER A 32 -7.06 0.63 9.73
C SER A 32 -5.60 1.09 9.70
N PRO A 33 -4.70 0.48 10.48
CA PRO A 33 -3.28 0.82 10.47
C PRO A 33 -2.54 0.31 9.22
N GLU A 34 -3.13 -0.68 8.54
CA GLU A 34 -2.56 -1.36 7.39
C GLU A 34 -3.69 -1.82 6.46
N GLU A 35 -3.52 -1.64 5.16
CA GLU A 35 -4.45 -2.14 4.16
C GLU A 35 -3.71 -2.89 3.06
N LYS A 36 -4.39 -3.90 2.52
CA LYS A 36 -3.87 -4.68 1.40
C LYS A 36 -4.68 -4.38 0.15
N ASP A 37 -4.06 -3.70 -0.81
CA ASP A 37 -4.67 -3.39 -2.10
C ASP A 37 -3.88 -4.02 -3.24
N LEU A 38 -4.60 -4.67 -4.15
CA LEU A 38 -4.02 -5.40 -5.30
C LEU A 38 -2.85 -6.33 -4.91
N GLY A 39 -2.87 -6.90 -3.70
CA GLY A 39 -1.80 -7.80 -3.24
C GLY A 39 -0.60 -7.12 -2.59
N VAL A 40 -0.61 -5.80 -2.46
CA VAL A 40 0.42 -4.99 -1.81
C VAL A 40 -0.07 -4.50 -0.47
N LEU A 41 0.79 -4.66 0.53
CA LEU A 41 0.55 -4.15 1.87
C LEU A 41 1.02 -2.69 1.99
N ILE A 42 0.16 -1.84 2.53
CA ILE A 42 0.43 -0.42 2.74
C ILE A 42 0.09 -0.10 4.19
N ASP A 43 1.07 0.38 4.94
CA ASP A 43 0.88 0.82 6.32
C ASP A 43 0.81 2.34 6.44
N GLU A 44 0.40 2.82 7.62
CA GLU A 44 0.31 4.25 7.91
C GLU A 44 1.64 5.02 7.77
N LYS A 45 2.80 4.34 7.87
CA LYS A 45 4.14 4.94 7.83
C LYS A 45 4.76 4.92 6.45
N LEU A 46 4.17 4.20 5.50
CA LEU A 46 4.78 3.77 4.25
C LEU A 46 6.09 3.00 4.50
N ASP A 47 6.15 2.18 5.55
CA ASP A 47 7.27 1.27 5.75
C ASP A 47 7.07 0.04 4.85
N MET A 48 7.98 -0.11 3.88
CA MET A 48 7.94 -1.21 2.93
C MET A 48 8.55 -2.49 3.49
N SER A 49 9.14 -2.48 4.69
CA SER A 49 9.83 -3.62 5.29
C SER A 49 8.96 -4.87 5.39
N GLN A 50 7.71 -4.71 5.83
CA GLN A 50 6.76 -5.82 5.97
C GLN A 50 6.34 -6.39 4.61
N GLN A 51 6.03 -5.54 3.64
CA GLN A 51 5.72 -5.97 2.26
C GLN A 51 6.92 -6.69 1.63
N CYS A 52 8.14 -6.16 1.81
CA CYS A 52 9.38 -6.79 1.34
C CYS A 52 9.59 -8.16 1.97
N ALA A 53 9.36 -8.30 3.29
CA ALA A 53 9.45 -9.59 3.97
C ALA A 53 8.45 -10.62 3.41
N LEU A 54 7.20 -10.20 3.14
CA LEU A 54 6.18 -11.06 2.53
C LEU A 54 6.53 -11.45 1.08
N ALA A 55 7.03 -10.50 0.29
CA ALA A 55 7.50 -10.76 -1.07
C ALA A 55 8.66 -11.77 -1.09
N ALA A 56 9.65 -11.57 -0.21
CA ALA A 56 10.78 -12.49 -0.04
C ALA A 56 10.31 -13.87 0.42
N GLN A 57 9.34 -13.96 1.34
CA GLN A 57 8.79 -15.24 1.79
C GLN A 57 8.14 -16.02 0.64
N LYS A 58 7.33 -15.36 -0.19
CA LYS A 58 6.71 -16.00 -1.36
C LYS A 58 7.75 -16.47 -2.37
N ALA A 59 8.73 -15.61 -2.68
CA ALA A 59 9.83 -15.94 -3.57
C ALA A 59 10.64 -17.15 -3.05
N ASN A 60 10.96 -17.17 -1.76
CA ASN A 60 11.69 -18.27 -1.11
C ASN A 60 10.89 -19.57 -1.11
N HIS A 61 9.57 -19.50 -0.94
CA HIS A 61 8.71 -20.68 -1.01
C HIS A 61 8.78 -21.32 -2.41
N VAL A 62 8.60 -20.53 -3.46
CA VAL A 62 8.71 -20.98 -4.85
C VAL A 62 10.11 -21.55 -5.14
N LEU A 63 11.15 -20.84 -4.72
CA LEU A 63 12.54 -21.29 -4.87
C LEU A 63 12.78 -22.64 -4.15
N GLY A 64 12.20 -22.82 -2.96
CA GLY A 64 12.23 -24.08 -2.22
C GLY A 64 11.56 -25.22 -2.99
N CYS A 65 10.43 -24.97 -3.64
CA CYS A 65 9.74 -25.95 -4.48
C CYS A 65 10.60 -26.35 -5.70
N ILE A 66 11.22 -25.39 -6.37
CA ILE A 66 12.12 -25.64 -7.51
C ILE A 66 13.29 -26.52 -7.06
N LYS A 67 13.94 -26.16 -5.96
CA LYS A 67 15.10 -26.91 -5.41
C LYS A 67 14.75 -28.35 -5.06
N LYS A 68 13.51 -28.63 -4.64
CA LYS A 68 13.05 -29.97 -4.28
C LYS A 68 12.60 -30.83 -5.47
N SER A 69 12.09 -30.19 -6.53
CA SER A 69 11.44 -30.90 -7.65
C SER A 69 12.32 -31.03 -8.89
N VAL A 70 13.35 -30.19 -9.04
CA VAL A 70 14.18 -30.13 -10.24
C VAL A 70 15.53 -30.79 -9.99
N THR A 71 15.77 -31.89 -10.70
CA THR A 71 17.05 -32.61 -10.69
C THR A 71 18.01 -32.13 -11.80
N SER A 72 17.51 -31.34 -12.74
CA SER A 72 18.29 -30.79 -13.85
C SER A 72 19.38 -29.83 -13.38
N ARG A 73 20.58 -29.94 -13.96
CA ARG A 73 21.72 -29.04 -13.72
C ARG A 73 21.94 -28.04 -14.86
N SER A 74 21.08 -28.00 -15.88
CA SER A 74 21.21 -27.03 -16.98
C SER A 74 21.00 -25.61 -16.45
N ARG A 75 21.96 -24.74 -16.77
CA ARG A 75 21.91 -23.32 -16.38
C ARG A 75 20.68 -22.65 -16.99
N GLU A 76 20.36 -22.96 -18.24
CA GLU A 76 19.24 -22.39 -18.99
C GLU A 76 17.90 -22.76 -18.34
N VAL A 77 17.74 -24.03 -17.94
CA VAL A 77 16.53 -24.51 -17.25
C VAL A 77 16.40 -23.86 -15.87
N ILE A 78 17.49 -23.78 -15.11
CA ILE A 78 17.49 -23.11 -13.80
C ILE A 78 17.16 -21.62 -13.94
N LEU A 79 17.72 -20.93 -14.93
CA LEU A 79 17.45 -19.52 -15.20
C LEU A 79 15.99 -19.29 -15.57
N LEU A 80 15.40 -20.16 -16.39
CA LEU A 80 13.99 -20.09 -16.76
C LEU A 80 13.10 -20.26 -15.52
N LEU A 81 13.40 -21.27 -14.71
CA LEU A 81 12.64 -21.60 -13.50
C LEU A 81 12.82 -20.58 -12.38
N TYR A 82 13.91 -19.82 -12.35
CA TYR A 82 14.01 -18.67 -11.46
C TYR A 82 13.24 -17.47 -12.02
N SER A 83 13.41 -17.16 -13.30
CA SER A 83 12.93 -15.92 -13.88
C SER A 83 11.40 -15.86 -13.98
N ALA A 84 10.75 -16.94 -14.41
CA ALA A 84 9.31 -16.89 -14.65
C ALA A 84 8.45 -16.89 -13.36
N PRO A 85 8.74 -17.71 -12.32
CA PRO A 85 7.89 -17.77 -11.13
C PRO A 85 8.46 -17.04 -9.90
N VAL A 86 9.78 -16.81 -9.79
CA VAL A 86 10.37 -16.15 -8.61
C VAL A 86 10.45 -14.63 -8.80
N ARG A 87 10.94 -14.15 -9.95
CA ARG A 87 11.11 -12.71 -10.19
C ARG A 87 9.83 -11.89 -10.07
N PRO A 88 8.65 -12.32 -10.57
CA PRO A 88 7.44 -11.51 -10.45
C PRO A 88 7.07 -11.21 -9.00
N HIS A 89 7.38 -12.10 -8.05
CA HIS A 89 7.12 -11.85 -6.62
C HIS A 89 8.01 -10.74 -6.03
N LEU A 90 9.19 -10.51 -6.61
CA LEU A 90 10.15 -9.50 -6.18
C LEU A 90 10.01 -8.19 -6.96
N GLU A 91 9.54 -8.23 -8.19
CA GLU A 91 9.42 -7.05 -9.06
C GLU A 91 8.02 -6.42 -9.03
N TYR A 92 7.02 -7.15 -8.54
CA TYR A 92 5.65 -6.65 -8.45
C TYR A 92 5.57 -5.39 -7.57
N CYS A 93 5.00 -4.33 -8.15
CA CYS A 93 4.84 -3.03 -7.51
C CYS A 93 6.15 -2.34 -7.08
N ILE A 94 7.26 -2.59 -7.78
CA ILE A 94 8.54 -1.90 -7.53
C ILE A 94 8.45 -0.37 -7.62
N GLN A 95 7.52 0.16 -8.42
CA GLN A 95 7.24 1.61 -8.49
C GLN A 95 6.73 2.18 -7.17
N LEU A 96 6.06 1.36 -6.36
CA LEU A 96 5.62 1.74 -5.02
C LEU A 96 6.79 1.73 -4.02
N TRP A 97 7.83 0.94 -4.30
CA TRP A 97 9.01 0.80 -3.43
C TRP A 97 10.03 1.93 -3.67
N GLY A 98 10.01 2.52 -4.87
CA GLY A 98 10.73 3.73 -5.20
C GLY A 98 10.08 4.92 -4.49
N SER A 99 10.50 5.19 -3.26
CA SER A 99 10.10 6.40 -2.53
C SER A 99 10.22 7.63 -3.43
N PRO A 100 9.17 8.46 -3.60
CA PRO A 100 9.41 9.83 -3.98
C PRO A 100 10.13 10.45 -2.78
N VAL A 101 11.44 10.62 -2.91
CA VAL A 101 12.18 11.58 -2.09
C VAL A 101 11.30 12.82 -2.04
N GLN A 102 10.91 13.19 -0.82
CA GLN A 102 10.13 14.38 -0.56
C GLN A 102 10.87 15.58 -1.14
N GLU A 103 10.56 15.95 -2.38
CA GLU A 103 10.98 17.21 -2.94
C GLU A 103 10.37 18.29 -2.05
N ARG A 104 11.27 19.06 -1.45
CA ARG A 104 10.95 20.23 -0.64
C ARG A 104 10.26 21.24 -1.54
N HIS A 105 8.93 21.23 -1.57
CA HIS A 105 8.20 22.41 -1.99
C HIS A 105 7.96 23.26 -0.75
N GLY A 106 8.84 24.27 -0.61
CA GLY A 106 8.64 25.40 0.28
C GLY A 106 7.37 26.15 -0.08
N ALA A 107 6.74 26.75 0.92
CA ALA A 107 5.54 27.54 0.77
C ALA A 107 5.76 28.73 -0.18
N VAL A 108 4.87 28.89 -1.17
CA VAL A 108 4.40 30.19 -1.67
C VAL A 108 2.91 30.02 -1.98
N GLY A 109 2.08 30.83 -1.33
CA GLY A 109 0.64 30.65 -1.29
C GLY A 109 -0.12 31.18 -2.50
N ALA A 110 -1.36 30.71 -2.62
CA ALA A 110 -2.57 31.50 -2.78
C ALA A 110 -3.77 30.54 -2.76
N SER A 111 -4.80 30.91 -2.01
CA SER A 111 -6.11 30.25 -1.96
C SER A 111 -6.74 30.17 -3.37
N PRO A 112 -7.60 29.18 -3.64
CA PRO A 112 -8.99 29.55 -3.89
C PRO A 112 -9.94 28.81 -2.95
N GLU A 113 -10.88 29.60 -2.43
CA GLU A 113 -12.01 29.23 -1.60
C GLU A 113 -12.84 28.10 -2.24
N GLU A 114 -12.90 26.92 -1.62
CA GLU A 114 -14.02 25.99 -1.82
C GLU A 114 -14.58 25.56 -0.46
N GLY A 115 -15.90 25.76 -0.32
CA GLY A 115 -16.57 25.93 0.96
C GLY A 115 -16.80 24.65 1.75
N TRP A 116 -16.34 24.64 3.00
CA TRP A 116 -16.89 23.80 4.06
C TRP A 116 -17.73 24.69 4.98
N SER A 117 -19.05 24.50 4.94
CA SER A 117 -19.96 25.20 5.86
C SER A 117 -19.75 24.69 7.28
N THR A 118 -19.17 25.51 8.14
CA THR A 118 -19.27 25.39 9.60
C THR A 118 -20.31 26.38 10.09
N SER A 119 -21.41 25.88 10.66
CA SER A 119 -22.43 26.73 11.29
C SER A 119 -21.91 27.24 12.65
N PRO A 120 -22.09 28.53 13.01
CA PRO A 120 -21.72 29.01 14.33
C PRO A 120 -22.83 28.68 15.35
N VAL A 121 -22.40 28.11 16.48
CA VAL A 121 -23.19 27.99 17.70
C VAL A 121 -23.53 29.39 18.21
N ARG A 122 -24.82 29.66 18.39
CA ARG A 122 -25.36 30.89 18.97
C ARG A 122 -25.47 30.70 20.48
N THR A 123 -24.60 31.34 21.26
CA THR A 123 -24.83 31.54 22.71
C THR A 123 -25.61 32.85 22.89
N GLY A 124 -26.80 32.73 23.46
CA GLY A 124 -27.49 33.84 24.13
C GLY A 124 -27.09 33.92 25.59
#